data_AF-A0A8X7V9P5-F1
#
_entry.id   AF-A0A8X7V9P5-F1
#
_cell.length_a   1.000
_cell.length_b   1.000
_cell.length_c   1.000
_cell.angle_alpha   90.00
_cell.angle_beta   90.00
_cell.angle_gamma   90.00
#
_symmetry.space_group_name_H-M   'P 1'
#
loop_
_entity.id
_entity.type
_entity.pdbx_description
1 polymer ?
#
loop_
_entity_poly.entity_id
_entity_poly.type
_entity_poly.pdbx_seq_one_letter_code
_entity_poly.pdbx_strand_id
1 'polypeptide(L)'
;MSNTGFFWNIRGINDPDKHKPFSNWLASSKALFGGWNFYSNHSSDPDGRIILIWKSPLAVNIIRETSQAITCEVLIGPLQKFTLTACYAANTSPERCDLLVELLDIQQQLSMDSTLWVVGGDFNQIIHFSEHSLPSVDCYDPPMIEFRDTLSQLGLFDLRFIGPLHTWSNKNPSFPIAKKLDHVLVNHPWISSYPHSQIFFLPPKISDNSPSLLTLAVDLPTSGIRPFKFFNYLTKHPLFLQSVLQGWDQAGSIAWDLAHLCVKLKK
;
A
#
# COMPACT_ATOMS: atom_id res chain seq x y z
N MET A 1 -3.84 14.92 -4.88
CA MET A 1 -4.46 13.59 -4.85
C MET A 1 -3.50 12.67 -4.12
N SER A 2 -3.95 11.85 -3.17
CA SER A 2 -3.06 10.88 -2.54
C SER A 2 -2.86 9.71 -3.51
N ASN A 3 -1.62 9.43 -3.92
CA ASN A 3 -1.30 8.24 -4.72
C ASN A 3 -1.43 7.01 -3.82
N THR A 4 -2.65 6.45 -3.78
CA THR A 4 -3.02 5.34 -2.90
C THR A 4 -3.44 4.14 -3.72
N GLY A 5 -2.76 3.01 -3.53
CA GLY A 5 -3.17 1.67 -4.00
C GLY A 5 -3.67 0.83 -2.83
N PHE A 6 -4.25 -0.33 -3.10
CA PHE A 6 -4.67 -1.24 -2.03
C PHE A 6 -4.58 -2.71 -2.46
N PHE A 7 -4.48 -3.61 -1.48
CA PHE A 7 -4.70 -5.05 -1.65
C PHE A 7 -5.75 -5.50 -0.65
N TRP A 8 -6.67 -6.37 -1.07
CA TRP A 8 -7.69 -6.90 -0.17
C TRP A 8 -8.23 -8.25 -0.63
N ASN A 9 -8.00 -9.30 0.16
CA ASN A 9 -8.76 -10.54 0.03
C ASN A 9 -10.18 -10.34 0.59
N ILE A 10 -11.19 -10.31 -0.28
CA ILE A 10 -12.60 -10.08 0.08
C ILE A 10 -13.37 -11.40 0.30
N ARG A 11 -12.72 -12.56 0.11
CA ARG A 11 -13.33 -13.90 0.17
C ARG A 11 -14.58 -14.04 -0.70
N GLY A 12 -14.42 -14.04 -2.02
CA GLY A 12 -15.52 -14.23 -2.96
C GLY A 12 -16.39 -12.97 -3.09
N ILE A 13 -15.99 -12.08 -3.99
CA ILE A 13 -16.75 -10.86 -4.31
C ILE A 13 -18.06 -11.16 -5.06
N ASN A 14 -18.25 -12.39 -5.54
CA ASN A 14 -19.48 -12.84 -6.21
C ASN A 14 -20.70 -12.87 -5.28
N ASP A 15 -20.50 -12.78 -3.97
CA ASP A 15 -21.57 -12.60 -2.98
C ASP A 15 -22.21 -11.20 -3.12
N PRO A 16 -23.48 -11.09 -3.55
CA PRO A 16 -24.14 -9.81 -3.77
C PRO A 16 -24.20 -8.92 -2.53
N ASP A 17 -24.23 -9.51 -1.33
CA ASP A 17 -24.27 -8.77 -0.08
C ASP A 17 -22.98 -7.98 0.18
N LYS A 18 -21.89 -8.37 -0.49
CA LYS A 18 -20.58 -7.68 -0.42
C LYS A 18 -20.46 -6.51 -1.37
N HIS A 19 -21.26 -6.44 -2.44
CA HIS A 19 -21.12 -5.42 -3.48
C HIS A 19 -21.29 -3.99 -2.94
N LYS A 20 -22.37 -3.73 -2.19
CA LYS A 20 -22.66 -2.40 -1.64
C LYS A 20 -21.64 -1.98 -0.57
N PRO A 21 -21.30 -2.82 0.42
CA PRO A 21 -20.22 -2.50 1.36
C PRO A 21 -18.87 -2.25 0.69
N PHE A 22 -18.49 -3.07 -0.30
CA PHE A 22 -17.24 -2.90 -1.03
C PHE A 22 -17.21 -1.58 -1.81
N SER A 23 -18.30 -1.28 -2.53
CA SER A 23 -18.47 -0.01 -3.26
C SER A 23 -18.39 1.20 -2.32
N ASN A 24 -19.04 1.14 -1.16
CA ASN A 24 -18.97 2.20 -0.15
C ASN A 24 -17.56 2.34 0.43
N TRP A 25 -16.85 1.24 0.65
CA TRP A 25 -15.48 1.25 1.12
C TRP A 25 -14.55 1.92 0.09
N LEU A 26 -14.66 1.55 -1.19
CA LEU A 26 -13.93 2.20 -2.29
C LEU A 26 -14.24 3.71 -2.37
N ALA A 27 -15.50 4.11 -2.20
CA ALA A 27 -15.90 5.51 -2.15
C ALA A 27 -15.16 6.27 -1.04
N SER A 28 -15.12 5.67 0.15
CA SER A 28 -14.57 6.27 1.36
C SER A 28 -13.04 6.34 1.36
N SER A 29 -12.37 5.44 0.66
CA SER A 29 -10.91 5.44 0.48
C SER A 29 -10.44 6.49 -0.53
N LYS A 30 -11.33 7.43 -0.93
CA LYS A 30 -11.10 8.48 -1.94
C LYS A 30 -10.77 7.93 -3.33
N ALA A 31 -11.13 6.68 -3.62
CA ALA A 31 -11.12 6.16 -4.97
C ALA A 31 -12.35 6.71 -5.74
N LEU A 32 -12.20 7.93 -6.29
CA LEU A 32 -13.23 8.72 -6.96
C LEU A 32 -13.98 7.91 -8.03
N PHE A 33 -15.33 7.97 -8.13
CA PHE A 33 -16.13 7.27 -9.16
C PHE A 33 -15.97 7.85 -10.59
N GLY A 34 -16.16 6.99 -11.61
CA GLY A 34 -15.83 7.16 -13.04
C GLY A 34 -15.26 5.86 -13.64
N GLY A 35 -15.11 5.71 -14.97
CA GLY A 35 -14.72 4.47 -15.66
C GLY A 35 -13.49 3.75 -15.07
N TRP A 36 -13.74 2.74 -14.24
CA TRP A 36 -12.70 1.83 -13.76
C TRP A 36 -12.33 0.88 -14.89
N ASN A 37 -11.05 0.69 -15.09
CA ASN A 37 -10.55 -0.44 -15.86
C ASN A 37 -10.31 -1.61 -14.90
N PHE A 38 -10.40 -2.82 -15.42
CA PHE A 38 -10.12 -4.01 -14.64
C PHE A 38 -9.48 -5.10 -15.50
N TYR A 39 -8.81 -6.02 -14.83
CA TYR A 39 -8.27 -7.25 -15.40
C TYR A 39 -8.37 -8.36 -14.34
N SER A 40 -8.62 -9.58 -14.75
CA SER A 40 -8.81 -10.72 -13.84
C SER A 40 -8.14 -11.96 -14.38
N ASN A 41 -7.70 -12.87 -13.50
CA ASN A 41 -6.95 -14.05 -13.90
C ASN A 41 -7.78 -15.20 -14.49
N HIS A 42 -8.91 -14.92 -15.13
CA HIS A 42 -9.83 -15.93 -15.67
C HIS A 42 -9.22 -16.80 -16.78
N SER A 43 -8.14 -16.36 -17.42
CA SER A 43 -7.46 -17.17 -18.45
C SER A 43 -6.61 -18.29 -17.84
N SER A 44 -6.21 -18.15 -16.57
CA SER A 44 -5.38 -19.11 -15.84
C SER A 44 -6.12 -19.79 -14.69
N ASP A 45 -7.27 -19.26 -14.28
CA ASP A 45 -8.10 -19.80 -13.20
C ASP A 45 -9.59 -19.59 -13.49
N PRO A 46 -10.41 -20.65 -13.59
CA PRO A 46 -11.82 -20.52 -13.97
C PRO A 46 -12.65 -19.69 -12.97
N ASP A 47 -12.21 -19.57 -11.71
CA ASP A 47 -12.91 -18.80 -10.68
C ASP A 47 -12.48 -17.31 -10.66
N GLY A 48 -11.45 -16.93 -11.43
CA GLY A 48 -10.99 -15.54 -11.54
C GLY A 48 -10.66 -14.90 -10.20
N ARG A 49 -9.89 -15.60 -9.38
CA ARG A 49 -9.67 -15.31 -7.96
C ARG A 49 -8.89 -14.01 -7.68
N ILE A 50 -8.23 -13.43 -8.68
CA ILE A 50 -7.48 -12.19 -8.57
C ILE A 50 -8.03 -11.17 -9.56
N ILE A 51 -8.36 -9.98 -9.07
CA ILE A 51 -8.86 -8.86 -9.87
C ILE A 51 -8.00 -7.62 -9.61
N LEU A 52 -7.44 -7.06 -10.67
CA LEU A 52 -6.83 -5.74 -10.68
C LEU A 52 -7.89 -4.72 -11.08
N ILE A 53 -7.98 -3.61 -10.35
CA ILE A 53 -8.81 -2.46 -10.74
C ILE A 53 -7.98 -1.19 -10.70
N TRP A 54 -8.16 -0.31 -11.69
CA TRP A 54 -7.43 0.97 -11.75
C TRP A 54 -8.23 2.06 -12.46
N LYS A 55 -7.74 3.30 -12.35
CA LYS A 55 -8.31 4.47 -13.04
C LYS A 55 -7.25 5.27 -13.75
N SER A 56 -7.67 5.95 -14.82
CA SER A 56 -6.91 7.05 -15.41
C SER A 56 -6.50 8.05 -14.31
N PRO A 57 -5.24 8.56 -14.33
CA PRO A 57 -4.25 8.44 -15.40
C PRO A 57 -3.36 7.19 -15.34
N LEU A 58 -3.67 6.20 -14.49
CA LEU A 58 -2.90 4.95 -14.47
C LEU A 58 -3.14 4.18 -15.76
N ALA A 59 -2.05 3.74 -16.39
CA ALA A 59 -2.07 2.70 -17.40
C ALA A 59 -1.45 1.43 -16.80
N VAL A 60 -2.04 0.28 -17.11
CA VAL A 60 -1.61 -1.02 -16.61
C VAL A 60 -1.39 -1.92 -17.82
N ASN A 61 -0.19 -2.50 -17.91
CA ASN A 61 0.18 -3.46 -18.94
C ASN A 61 0.42 -4.82 -18.28
N ILE A 62 -0.38 -5.83 -18.61
CA ILE A 62 -0.25 -7.17 -18.03
C ILE A 62 0.99 -7.84 -18.63
N ILE A 63 1.88 -8.32 -17.76
CA ILE A 63 3.11 -9.02 -18.15
C ILE A 63 2.89 -10.53 -18.08
N ARG A 64 2.26 -10.98 -16.99
CA ARG A 64 2.02 -12.40 -16.73
C ARG A 64 0.82 -12.63 -15.84
N GLU A 65 0.16 -13.75 -16.05
CA GLU A 65 -0.96 -14.24 -15.26
C GLU A 65 -0.74 -15.72 -14.95
N THR A 66 -1.05 -16.12 -13.71
CA THR A 66 -1.15 -17.51 -13.27
C THR A 66 -2.40 -17.67 -12.40
N SER A 67 -2.65 -18.89 -11.92
CA SER A 67 -3.74 -19.14 -10.97
C SER A 67 -3.54 -18.48 -9.60
N GLN A 68 -2.31 -18.12 -9.25
CA GLN A 68 -1.93 -17.56 -7.94
C GLN A 68 -1.37 -16.14 -7.99
N ALA A 69 -1.09 -15.58 -9.18
CA ALA A 69 -0.60 -14.20 -9.32
C ALA A 69 -0.99 -13.52 -10.63
N ILE A 70 -1.08 -12.18 -10.59
CA ILE A 70 -1.05 -11.32 -11.79
C ILE A 70 0.12 -10.34 -11.64
N THR A 71 1.03 -10.33 -12.61
CA THR A 71 2.14 -9.38 -12.69
C THR A 71 1.92 -8.40 -13.83
N CYS A 72 2.07 -7.10 -13.55
CA CYS A 72 1.84 -6.03 -14.51
C CYS A 72 2.82 -4.87 -14.31
N GLU A 73 3.07 -4.11 -15.39
CA GLU A 73 3.71 -2.81 -15.32
C GLU A 73 2.63 -1.74 -15.09
N VAL A 74 2.83 -0.91 -14.07
CA VAL A 74 1.95 0.21 -13.74
C VAL A 74 2.67 1.51 -14.11
N LEU A 75 2.00 2.33 -14.92
CA LEU A 75 2.48 3.62 -15.40
C LEU A 75 1.67 4.74 -14.74
N ILE A 76 2.34 5.64 -14.02
CA ILE A 76 1.78 6.86 -13.43
C ILE A 76 2.26 8.07 -14.25
N GLY A 77 1.48 8.43 -15.27
CA GLY A 77 1.91 9.46 -16.22
C GLY A 77 3.16 9.06 -17.00
N PRO A 78 3.91 10.02 -17.59
CA PRO A 78 4.99 9.69 -18.53
C PRO A 78 6.32 9.29 -17.88
N LEU A 79 6.52 9.55 -16.59
CA LEU A 79 7.85 9.48 -15.95
C LEU A 79 7.97 8.41 -14.86
N GLN A 80 6.86 7.90 -14.35
CA GLN A 80 6.87 7.01 -13.19
C GLN A 80 6.28 5.66 -13.56
N LYS A 81 7.07 4.60 -13.38
CA LYS A 81 6.64 3.23 -13.63
C LYS A 81 7.18 2.28 -12.57
N PHE A 82 6.44 1.22 -12.29
CA PHE A 82 6.86 0.14 -11.41
C PHE A 82 6.16 -1.16 -11.79
N THR A 83 6.74 -2.29 -11.39
CA THR A 83 6.14 -3.61 -11.50
C THR A 83 5.28 -3.88 -10.27
N LEU A 84 4.06 -4.33 -10.48
CA LEU A 84 3.14 -4.80 -9.46
C LEU A 84 2.86 -6.29 -9.67
N THR A 85 3.02 -7.08 -8.62
CA THR A 85 2.54 -8.46 -8.59
C THR A 85 1.47 -8.61 -7.51
N ALA A 86 0.24 -8.91 -7.91
CA ALA A 86 -0.86 -9.20 -6.99
C ALA A 86 -0.94 -10.71 -6.78
N CYS A 87 -0.92 -11.17 -5.54
CA CYS A 87 -0.88 -12.60 -5.18
C CYS A 87 -2.15 -13.06 -4.46
N TYR A 88 -2.57 -14.28 -4.75
CA TYR A 88 -3.46 -15.07 -3.92
C TYR A 88 -2.96 -16.52 -3.89
N ALA A 89 -2.16 -16.84 -2.87
CA ALA A 89 -1.48 -18.11 -2.75
C ALA A 89 -2.42 -19.25 -2.38
N ALA A 90 -2.05 -20.47 -2.75
CA ALA A 90 -2.74 -21.68 -2.35
C ALA A 90 -2.61 -21.93 -0.84
N ASN A 91 -3.62 -22.59 -0.27
CA ASN A 91 -3.66 -22.91 1.15
C ASN A 91 -2.66 -24.00 1.53
N THR A 92 -2.34 -24.91 0.60
CA THR A 92 -1.43 -26.03 0.86
C THR A 92 0.00 -25.66 0.49
N SER A 93 0.98 -26.16 1.24
CA SER A 93 2.40 -25.89 0.98
C SER A 93 2.84 -26.35 -0.43
N PRO A 94 2.48 -27.57 -0.88
CA PRO A 94 2.91 -28.05 -2.20
C PRO A 94 2.41 -27.15 -3.35
N GLU A 95 1.13 -26.76 -3.34
CA GLU A 95 0.56 -25.90 -4.38
C GLU A 95 1.11 -24.47 -4.31
N ARG A 96 1.40 -23.96 -3.10
CA ARG A 96 1.98 -22.63 -2.92
C ARG A 96 3.41 -22.53 -3.46
N CYS A 97 4.14 -23.63 -3.54
CA CYS A 97 5.49 -23.67 -4.12
C CYS A 97 5.50 -23.11 -5.55
N ASP A 98 4.44 -23.35 -6.34
CA ASP A 98 4.31 -22.81 -7.69
C ASP A 98 4.34 -21.27 -7.72
N LEU A 99 3.71 -20.60 -6.75
CA LEU A 99 3.78 -19.14 -6.62
C LEU A 99 5.21 -18.69 -6.28
N LEU A 100 5.91 -19.40 -5.40
CA LEU A 100 7.27 -19.06 -4.99
C LEU A 100 8.26 -19.20 -6.15
N VAL A 101 8.13 -20.26 -6.94
CA VAL A 101 8.92 -20.47 -8.18
C VAL A 101 8.60 -19.37 -9.19
N GLU A 102 7.33 -19.04 -9.39
CA GLU A 102 6.92 -17.98 -10.32
C GLU A 102 7.53 -16.61 -9.95
N LEU A 103 7.58 -16.27 -8.66
CA LEU A 103 8.21 -15.02 -8.21
C LEU A 103 9.71 -15.00 -8.49
N LEU A 104 10.41 -16.13 -8.34
CA LEU A 104 11.83 -16.26 -8.67
C LEU A 104 12.06 -16.10 -10.17
N ASP A 105 11.21 -16.70 -11.00
CA ASP A 105 11.26 -16.56 -12.45
C ASP A 105 11.01 -15.11 -12.88
N ILE A 106 10.04 -14.42 -12.28
CA ILE A 106 9.78 -13.00 -12.51
C ILE A 106 11.01 -12.16 -12.16
N GLN A 107 11.63 -12.40 -11.00
CA GLN A 107 12.80 -11.64 -10.56
C GLN A 107 13.93 -11.74 -11.60
N GLN A 108 14.24 -12.97 -12.04
CA GLN A 108 15.31 -13.24 -12.99
C GLN A 108 15.00 -12.67 -14.39
N GLN A 109 13.83 -13.00 -14.93
CA GLN A 109 13.49 -12.68 -16.32
C GLN A 109 13.25 -11.18 -16.54
N LEU A 110 12.76 -10.47 -15.52
CA LEU A 110 12.49 -9.03 -15.61
C LEU A 110 13.56 -8.17 -14.94
N SER A 111 14.65 -8.77 -14.42
CA SER A 111 15.75 -8.07 -13.74
C SER A 111 15.26 -7.18 -12.58
N MET A 112 14.45 -7.77 -11.68
CA MET A 112 13.79 -7.05 -10.58
C MET A 112 14.78 -6.45 -9.57
N ASP A 113 16.06 -6.84 -9.57
CA ASP A 113 17.08 -6.23 -8.71
C ASP A 113 17.33 -4.74 -9.03
N SER A 114 16.96 -4.29 -10.23
CA SER A 114 17.20 -2.93 -10.73
C SER A 114 15.94 -2.11 -11.00
N THR A 115 14.76 -2.70 -10.84
CA THR A 115 13.46 -2.07 -11.17
C THR A 115 12.58 -1.98 -9.92
N LEU A 116 11.64 -1.03 -9.90
CA LEU A 116 10.75 -0.85 -8.75
C LEU A 116 9.74 -1.98 -8.72
N TRP A 117 9.74 -2.80 -7.66
CA TRP A 117 8.83 -3.93 -7.54
C TRP A 117 8.06 -3.88 -6.23
N VAL A 118 6.75 -4.01 -6.33
CA VAL A 118 5.85 -4.25 -5.20
C VAL A 118 5.07 -5.54 -5.45
N VAL A 119 5.09 -6.42 -4.47
CA VAL A 119 4.36 -7.69 -4.46
C VAL A 119 3.39 -7.65 -3.29
N GLY A 120 2.11 -7.87 -3.51
CA GLY A 120 1.15 -7.79 -2.43
C GLY A 120 -0.06 -8.69 -2.59
N GLY A 121 -0.62 -9.10 -1.46
CA GLY A 121 -1.78 -9.97 -1.41
C GLY A 121 -1.71 -10.96 -0.26
N ASP A 122 -2.54 -11.99 -0.34
CA ASP A 122 -2.66 -13.04 0.67
C ASP A 122 -1.76 -14.22 0.27
N PHE A 123 -0.72 -14.45 1.06
CA PHE A 123 0.27 -15.50 0.85
C PHE A 123 -0.11 -16.82 1.52
N ASN A 124 -1.20 -16.85 2.31
CA ASN A 124 -1.60 -18.02 3.11
C ASN A 124 -0.48 -18.62 3.97
N GLN A 125 0.56 -17.84 4.27
CA GLN A 125 1.73 -18.27 5.03
C GLN A 125 2.34 -17.10 5.78
N ILE A 126 2.73 -17.36 7.04
CA ILE A 126 3.44 -16.39 7.88
C ILE A 126 4.95 -16.50 7.66
N ILE A 127 5.68 -15.41 7.86
CA ILE A 127 7.15 -15.35 7.77
C ILE A 127 7.80 -15.73 9.10
N HIS A 128 7.15 -15.39 10.22
CA HIS A 128 7.67 -15.60 11.57
C HIS A 128 6.58 -16.17 12.49
N PHE A 129 6.94 -17.03 13.44
CA PHE A 129 5.97 -17.63 14.38
C PHE A 129 5.22 -16.58 15.22
N SER A 130 5.82 -15.42 15.48
CA SER A 130 5.18 -14.27 16.17
C SER A 130 4.04 -13.62 15.38
N GLU A 131 3.91 -13.95 14.09
CA GLU A 131 2.78 -13.54 13.25
C GLU A 131 1.59 -14.50 13.40
N HIS A 132 1.66 -15.47 14.31
CA HIS A 132 0.56 -16.33 14.73
C HIS A 132 0.12 -15.95 16.15
N SER A 133 -1.19 -15.84 16.36
CA SER A 133 -1.74 -15.51 17.68
C SER A 133 -1.68 -16.64 18.73
N LEU A 134 -1.21 -17.83 18.36
CA LEU A 134 -1.29 -19.02 19.21
C LEU A 134 0.06 -19.20 19.90
N PRO A 135 0.14 -19.14 21.25
CA PRO A 135 1.42 -19.19 21.95
C PRO A 135 2.22 -20.47 21.76
N SER A 136 1.55 -21.58 21.39
CA SER A 136 2.23 -22.85 21.09
C SER A 136 2.93 -22.88 19.73
N VAL A 137 2.76 -21.83 18.91
CA VAL A 137 3.53 -21.63 17.68
C VAL A 137 4.68 -20.70 18.04
N ASP A 138 5.80 -21.30 18.45
CA ASP A 138 6.96 -20.62 19.05
C ASP A 138 8.29 -20.92 18.35
N CYS A 139 8.25 -21.66 17.23
CA CYS A 139 9.40 -21.99 16.42
C CYS A 139 9.05 -21.95 14.92
N TYR A 140 10.08 -21.93 14.08
CA TYR A 140 9.91 -21.97 12.63
C TYR A 140 9.54 -23.39 12.18
N ASP A 141 8.47 -23.50 11.39
CA ASP A 141 8.16 -24.72 10.66
C ASP A 141 8.79 -24.69 9.24
N PRO A 142 8.84 -25.84 8.53
CA PRO A 142 9.44 -25.87 7.19
C PRO A 142 8.77 -24.91 6.19
N PRO A 143 7.43 -24.77 6.12
CA PRO A 143 6.79 -23.78 5.26
C PRO A 143 7.16 -22.31 5.57
N MET A 144 7.38 -21.95 6.85
CA MET A 144 7.84 -20.60 7.23
C MET A 144 9.26 -20.36 6.75
N ILE A 145 10.13 -21.36 6.91
CA ILE A 145 11.53 -21.29 6.46
C ILE A 145 11.57 -21.15 4.94
N GLU A 146 10.84 -21.99 4.21
CA GLU A 146 10.76 -21.94 2.74
C GLU A 146 10.31 -20.55 2.28
N PHE A 147 9.20 -20.04 2.83
CA PHE A 147 8.69 -18.73 2.44
C PHE A 147 9.70 -17.61 2.74
N ARG A 148 10.25 -17.56 3.96
CA ARG A 148 11.23 -16.55 4.37
C ARG A 148 12.51 -16.59 3.52
N ASP A 149 13.01 -17.78 3.24
CA ASP A 149 14.26 -17.97 2.51
C ASP A 149 14.06 -17.61 1.02
N THR A 150 12.89 -17.90 0.44
CA THR A 150 12.52 -17.41 -0.90
C THR A 150 12.44 -15.88 -0.93
N LEU A 151 11.79 -15.23 0.05
CA LEU A 151 11.74 -13.77 0.10
C LEU A 151 13.14 -13.15 0.19
N SER A 152 14.03 -13.79 0.95
CA SER A 152 15.43 -13.39 1.07
C SER A 152 16.17 -13.50 -0.27
N GLN A 153 15.96 -14.58 -1.03
CA GLN A 153 16.51 -14.74 -2.38
C GLN A 153 15.98 -13.71 -3.38
N LEU A 154 14.69 -13.37 -3.26
CA LEU A 154 14.04 -12.35 -4.08
C LEU A 154 14.48 -10.92 -3.75
N GLY A 155 15.18 -10.72 -2.62
CA GLY A 155 15.48 -9.39 -2.08
C GLY A 155 14.22 -8.61 -1.69
N LEU A 156 13.14 -9.32 -1.33
CA LEU A 156 11.85 -8.77 -0.96
C LEU A 156 11.67 -8.77 0.57
N PHE A 157 11.12 -7.69 1.09
CA PHE A 157 10.81 -7.55 2.51
C PHE A 157 9.53 -6.75 2.70
N ASP A 158 8.85 -6.95 3.82
CA ASP A 158 7.63 -6.21 4.15
C ASP A 158 7.90 -4.70 4.16
N LEU A 159 7.09 -3.95 3.42
CA LEU A 159 7.05 -2.51 3.53
C LEU A 159 6.52 -2.15 4.92
N ARG A 160 7.11 -1.12 5.54
CA ARG A 160 6.68 -0.64 6.84
C ARG A 160 5.17 -0.35 6.86
N PHE A 161 4.52 -0.68 7.97
CA PHE A 161 3.07 -0.56 8.08
C PHE A 161 2.60 0.02 9.42
N ILE A 162 1.37 0.52 9.42
CA ILE A 162 0.60 0.90 10.61
C ILE A 162 -0.72 0.14 10.57
N GLY A 163 -1.15 -0.41 11.70
CA GLY A 163 -2.43 -1.12 11.81
C GLY A 163 -2.31 -2.42 12.62
N PRO A 164 -3.29 -3.32 12.49
CA PRO A 164 -3.26 -4.64 13.12
C PRO A 164 -1.98 -5.42 12.79
N LEU A 165 -1.45 -6.15 13.77
CA LEU A 165 -0.32 -7.07 13.58
C LEU A 165 -0.72 -8.35 12.85
N HIS A 166 -1.99 -8.75 12.96
CA HIS A 166 -2.57 -9.89 12.26
C HIS A 166 -3.58 -9.38 11.24
N THR A 167 -3.56 -9.92 10.02
CA THR A 167 -4.40 -9.47 8.92
C THR A 167 -5.61 -10.37 8.72
N TRP A 168 -5.51 -11.65 9.11
CA TRP A 168 -6.56 -12.66 9.02
C TRP A 168 -7.03 -13.14 10.40
N SER A 169 -8.30 -13.53 10.51
CA SER A 169 -8.82 -14.27 11.67
C SER A 169 -9.82 -15.35 11.27
N ASN A 170 -9.82 -16.47 12.00
CA ASN A 170 -10.81 -17.55 11.80
C ASN A 170 -12.25 -17.19 12.21
N LYS A 171 -12.49 -15.99 12.75
CA LYS A 171 -13.80 -15.49 13.22
C LYS A 171 -14.51 -16.42 14.22
N ASN A 172 -13.77 -17.30 14.90
CA ASN A 172 -14.33 -18.20 15.90
C ASN A 172 -14.27 -17.55 17.29
N PRO A 173 -15.42 -17.27 17.94
CA PRO A 173 -15.43 -16.64 19.27
C PRO A 173 -14.89 -17.54 20.38
N SER A 174 -15.05 -18.86 20.25
CA SER A 174 -14.65 -19.83 21.28
C SER A 174 -13.17 -20.17 21.22
N PHE A 175 -12.60 -20.22 20.01
CA PHE A 175 -11.20 -20.54 19.77
C PHE A 175 -10.60 -19.56 18.74
N PRO A 176 -10.41 -18.28 19.14
CA PRO A 176 -9.98 -17.25 18.22
C PRO A 176 -8.52 -17.48 17.79
N ILE A 177 -8.31 -17.54 16.49
CA ILE A 177 -6.99 -17.55 15.87
C ILE A 177 -6.88 -16.37 14.93
N ALA A 178 -5.73 -15.71 14.96
CA ALA A 178 -5.36 -14.65 14.05
C ALA A 178 -3.93 -14.87 13.51
N LYS A 179 -3.70 -14.47 12.26
CA LYS A 179 -2.43 -14.61 11.55
C LYS A 179 -2.15 -13.39 10.68
N LYS A 180 -0.89 -13.05 10.40
CA LYS A 180 -0.53 -12.12 9.32
C LYS A 180 -0.31 -12.90 8.03
N LEU A 181 -1.33 -12.99 7.19
CA LEU A 181 -1.28 -13.72 5.92
C LEU A 181 -1.17 -12.76 4.71
N ASP A 182 -1.60 -11.51 4.88
CA ASP A 182 -1.48 -10.48 3.86
C ASP A 182 -0.15 -9.76 4.04
N HIS A 183 0.69 -9.79 3.01
CA HIS A 183 1.97 -9.09 2.97
C HIS A 183 1.97 -8.09 1.82
N VAL A 184 2.68 -6.98 2.00
CA VAL A 184 3.02 -6.07 0.90
C VAL A 184 4.52 -5.87 0.93
N LEU A 185 5.17 -6.60 0.06
CA LEU A 185 6.60 -6.77 -0.03
C LEU A 185 7.16 -5.83 -1.11
N VAL A 186 8.34 -5.30 -0.85
CA VAL A 186 9.05 -4.39 -1.76
C VAL A 186 10.51 -4.75 -1.83
N ASN A 187 11.16 -4.37 -2.92
CA ASN A 187 12.61 -4.53 -3.08
C ASN A 187 13.37 -3.24 -2.72
N HIS A 188 14.70 -3.32 -2.72
CA HIS A 188 15.55 -2.16 -2.41
C HIS A 188 15.34 -0.95 -3.37
N PRO A 189 15.26 -1.13 -4.71
CA PRO A 189 14.92 -0.04 -5.63
C PRO A 189 13.65 0.74 -5.25
N TRP A 190 12.62 0.04 -4.79
CA TRP A 190 11.38 0.67 -4.32
C TRP A 190 11.63 1.61 -3.14
N ILE A 191 12.33 1.15 -2.10
CA ILE A 191 12.62 1.97 -0.92
C ILE A 191 13.46 3.20 -1.29
N SER A 192 14.44 3.05 -2.19
CA SER A 192 15.24 4.18 -2.67
C SER A 192 14.40 5.24 -3.37
N SER A 193 13.37 4.82 -4.12
CA SER A 193 12.52 5.73 -4.90
C SER A 193 11.33 6.29 -4.12
N TYR A 194 10.80 5.51 -3.18
CA TYR A 194 9.66 5.85 -2.32
C TYR A 194 9.99 5.64 -0.84
N PRO A 195 10.99 6.37 -0.29
CA PRO A 195 11.41 6.20 1.10
C PRO A 195 10.31 6.59 2.11
N HIS A 196 9.32 7.35 1.64
CA HIS A 196 8.17 7.75 2.44
C HIS A 196 6.97 6.80 2.31
N SER A 197 7.01 5.79 1.43
CA SER A 197 5.91 4.85 1.27
C SER A 197 5.60 4.05 2.53
N GLN A 198 4.33 3.70 2.71
CA GLN A 198 3.85 3.02 3.90
C GLN A 198 2.53 2.28 3.62
N ILE A 199 2.33 1.17 4.32
CA ILE A 199 1.07 0.43 4.35
C ILE A 199 0.23 0.85 5.56
N PHE A 200 -1.08 0.97 5.36
CA PHE A 200 -2.05 1.03 6.45
C PHE A 200 -2.95 -0.20 6.38
N PHE A 201 -2.84 -1.10 7.36
CA PHE A 201 -3.81 -2.18 7.52
C PHE A 201 -5.05 -1.64 8.21
N LEU A 202 -6.19 -1.77 7.54
CA LEU A 202 -7.49 -1.27 8.00
C LEU A 202 -8.30 -2.41 8.63
N PRO A 203 -9.33 -2.11 9.44
CA PRO A 203 -10.22 -3.13 9.95
C PRO A 203 -10.87 -3.96 8.83
N PRO A 204 -11.04 -5.29 8.99
CA PRO A 204 -11.39 -6.22 7.91
C PRO A 204 -12.80 -6.08 7.32
N LYS A 205 -13.68 -5.26 7.93
CA LYS A 205 -15.05 -4.96 7.46
C LYS A 205 -15.83 -6.23 7.07
N ILE A 206 -16.02 -6.46 5.77
CA ILE A 206 -16.82 -7.55 5.18
C ILE A 206 -16.03 -8.86 4.96
N SER A 207 -14.74 -8.87 5.31
CA SER A 207 -13.86 -10.01 5.12
C SER A 207 -13.34 -10.55 6.46
N ASP A 208 -12.77 -11.74 6.40
CA ASP A 208 -11.88 -12.26 7.43
C ASP A 208 -10.47 -11.66 7.36
N ASN A 209 -10.11 -11.07 6.21
CA ASN A 209 -8.85 -10.40 5.94
C ASN A 209 -8.96 -8.87 6.01
N SER A 210 -7.87 -8.25 6.47
CA SER A 210 -7.72 -6.81 6.65
C SER A 210 -7.23 -6.16 5.35
N PRO A 211 -7.93 -5.16 4.78
CA PRO A 211 -7.43 -4.46 3.61
C PRO A 211 -6.13 -3.74 3.93
N SER A 212 -5.17 -3.79 3.02
CA SER A 212 -3.92 -3.03 3.09
C SER A 212 -3.98 -1.85 2.13
N LEU A 213 -3.72 -0.64 2.63
CA LEU A 213 -3.69 0.59 1.84
C LEU A 213 -2.23 1.04 1.66
N LEU A 214 -1.73 0.96 0.43
CA LEU A 214 -0.42 1.45 0.05
C LEU A 214 -0.48 2.95 -0.23
N THR A 215 0.26 3.73 0.54
CA THR A 215 0.52 5.14 0.26
C THR A 215 1.93 5.27 -0.29
N LEU A 216 2.07 5.73 -1.54
CA LEU A 216 3.39 5.94 -2.14
C LEU A 216 4.14 7.13 -1.52
N ALA A 217 3.43 8.01 -0.81
CA ALA A 217 3.94 9.26 -0.25
C ALA A 217 4.77 10.07 -1.26
N VAL A 218 4.34 10.05 -2.52
CA VAL A 218 4.86 10.94 -3.55
C VAL A 218 4.40 12.34 -3.16
N ASP A 219 5.33 13.23 -2.87
CA ASP A 219 5.08 14.66 -2.95
C ASP A 219 4.70 14.93 -4.41
N LEU A 220 3.40 14.99 -4.70
CA LEU A 220 2.97 15.65 -5.93
C LEU A 220 3.60 17.05 -5.92
N PRO A 221 4.01 17.60 -7.08
CA PRO A 221 4.36 19.02 -7.16
C PRO A 221 3.22 19.82 -6.53
N THR A 222 3.45 20.37 -5.32
CA THR A 222 2.41 21.09 -4.58
C THR A 222 2.12 22.40 -5.30
N SER A 223 1.23 22.36 -6.28
CA SER A 223 0.40 23.52 -6.59
C SER A 223 -0.64 23.63 -5.47
N GLY A 224 -0.37 24.50 -4.49
CA GLY A 224 -1.24 24.72 -3.35
C GLY A 224 -0.63 25.62 -2.28
N ILE A 225 -1.45 26.50 -1.70
CA ILE A 225 -1.05 27.43 -0.64
C ILE A 225 -0.74 26.63 0.62
N ARG A 226 0.56 26.52 0.96
CA ARG A 226 0.97 25.98 2.26
C ARG A 226 0.52 26.92 3.38
N PRO A 227 -0.05 26.42 4.48
CA PRO A 227 -0.34 27.24 5.65
C PRO A 227 0.97 27.82 6.21
N PHE A 228 0.94 29.10 6.58
CA PHE A 228 2.06 29.72 7.27
C PHE A 228 2.29 29.01 8.62
N LYS A 229 3.52 28.59 8.87
CA LYS A 229 3.94 28.00 10.15
C LYS A 229 5.01 28.90 10.75
N PHE A 230 4.83 29.23 12.03
CA PHE A 230 5.75 30.04 12.80
C PHE A 230 6.18 29.28 14.05
N PHE A 231 7.45 29.39 14.43
CA PHE A 231 7.96 28.71 15.62
C PHE A 231 7.63 29.52 16.87
N ASN A 232 6.78 28.97 17.75
CA ASN A 232 6.34 29.65 18.96
C ASN A 232 7.48 30.08 19.90
N TYR A 233 8.65 29.45 19.86
CA TYR A 233 9.78 29.88 20.72
C TYR A 233 10.36 31.23 20.29
N LEU A 234 10.19 31.64 19.03
CA LEU A 234 10.69 32.93 18.54
C LEU A 234 10.00 34.11 19.22
N THR A 235 8.77 33.94 19.74
CA THR A 235 8.10 34.99 20.53
C THR A 235 8.83 35.32 21.82
N LYS A 236 9.70 34.42 22.30
CA LYS A 236 10.50 34.60 23.51
C LYS A 236 11.81 35.33 23.24
N HIS A 237 12.17 35.59 21.98
CA HIS A 237 13.39 36.31 21.65
C HIS A 237 13.25 37.80 22.05
N PRO A 238 14.24 38.41 22.73
CA PRO A 238 14.14 39.80 23.19
C PRO A 238 13.85 40.82 22.08
N LEU A 239 14.32 40.55 20.87
CA LEU A 239 14.11 41.42 19.69
C LEU A 239 12.88 41.06 18.85
N PHE A 240 12.10 40.04 19.26
CA PHE A 240 11.00 39.51 18.44
C PHE A 240 10.03 40.60 17.98
N LEU A 241 9.52 41.38 18.93
CA LEU A 241 8.54 42.43 18.62
C LEU A 241 9.12 43.50 17.70
N GLN A 242 10.38 43.89 17.93
CA GLN A 242 11.08 44.86 17.10
C GLN A 242 11.25 44.36 15.66
N SER A 243 11.70 43.11 15.48
CA SER A 243 11.88 42.50 14.15
C SER A 243 10.56 42.36 13.40
N VAL A 244 9.48 41.98 14.09
CA VAL A 244 8.14 41.88 13.49
C VAL A 244 7.64 43.26 13.05
N LEU A 245 7.79 44.29 13.90
CA LEU A 245 7.37 45.66 13.55
C LEU A 245 8.14 46.23 12.36
N GLN A 246 9.46 46.02 12.31
CA GLN A 246 10.28 46.44 11.17
C GLN A 246 9.88 45.74 9.87
N GLY A 247 9.64 44.42 9.92
CA GLY A 247 9.15 43.68 8.77
C GLY A 247 7.76 44.13 8.32
N TRP A 248 6.88 44.46 9.27
CA TRP A 248 5.52 44.92 8.99
C TRP A 248 5.50 46.30 8.32
N ASP A 249 6.37 47.21 8.76
CA ASP A 249 6.53 48.54 8.17
C ASP A 249 7.05 48.46 6.72
N GLN A 250 8.05 47.60 6.49
CA GLN A 250 8.58 47.33 5.14
C GLN A 250 7.54 46.68 4.20
N ALA A 251 6.64 45.86 4.75
CA ALA A 251 5.58 45.20 3.99
C ALA A 251 4.35 46.09 3.72
N GLY A 252 4.33 47.33 4.24
CA GLY A 252 3.22 48.29 4.17
C GLY A 252 2.11 48.00 5.20
N SER A 253 1.26 48.98 5.51
CA SER A 253 0.33 48.91 6.66
C SER A 253 -1.04 48.25 6.38
N ILE A 254 -1.43 48.03 5.12
CA ILE A 254 -2.81 47.66 4.77
C ILE A 254 -2.90 46.23 4.24
N ALA A 255 -3.87 45.46 4.73
CA ALA A 255 -4.33 44.19 4.15
C ALA A 255 -5.85 44.23 4.10
N TRP A 256 -6.43 44.08 2.90
CA TRP A 256 -7.87 44.29 2.67
C TRP A 256 -8.69 43.01 2.82
N ASP A 257 -8.04 41.85 2.84
CA ASP A 257 -8.65 40.54 3.04
C ASP A 257 -7.65 39.54 3.67
N LEU A 258 -8.15 38.37 4.05
CA LEU A 258 -7.36 37.30 4.66
C LEU A 258 -6.31 36.72 3.69
N ALA A 259 -6.53 36.78 2.38
CA ALA A 259 -5.57 36.27 1.39
C ALA A 259 -4.34 37.18 1.29
N HIS A 260 -4.54 38.50 1.23
CA HIS A 260 -3.49 39.52 1.30
C HIS A 260 -2.71 39.43 2.61
N LEU A 261 -3.39 39.21 3.74
CA LEU A 261 -2.73 38.99 5.03
C LEU A 261 -1.85 37.73 5.01
N CYS A 262 -2.33 36.62 4.44
CA CYS A 262 -1.58 35.38 4.34
C CYS A 262 -0.33 35.49 3.45
N VAL A 263 -0.38 36.32 2.40
CA VAL A 263 0.79 36.61 1.56
C VAL A 263 1.80 37.48 2.31
N LYS A 264 1.33 38.47 3.09
CA LYS A 264 2.21 39.31 3.91
C LYS A 264 2.93 38.54 5.00
N LEU A 265 2.26 37.58 5.66
CA LEU A 265 2.88 36.73 6.67
C LEU A 265 4.00 35.83 6.11
N LYS A 266 4.09 35.65 4.78
CA LYS A 266 5.10 34.82 4.13
C LYS A 266 6.32 35.58 3.60
N LYS A 267 6.29 36.92 3.65
CA LYS A 267 7.45 37.76 3.34
C LYS A 267 8.21 38.06 4.63
#